data_AF-A0A5E4MXK5-F1
#
_entry.id   AF-A0A5E4MXK5-F1
#
_cell.length_a   1.000
_cell.length_b   1.000
_cell.length_c   1.000
_cell.angle_alpha   90.00
_cell.angle_beta   90.00
_cell.angle_gamma   90.00
#
_symmetry.space_group_name_H-M   'P 1'
#
loop_
_entity.id
_entity.type
_entity.pdbx_description
1 polymer ?
#
loop_
_entity_poly.entity_id
_entity_poly.type
_entity_poly.pdbx_seq_one_letter_code
_entity_poly.pdbx_strand_id
1 'polypeptide(L)'
;MSHKSNNRRANQAQVYEALHKKRTAEYEAREQWAGVTQYFKTWENNSNKFTNWTSPQYYKKSAELQLEIQRREQRRLEEEQEEWEKWQKKIRDRQREDEEFKKGQMKKKPISLSRPNSAGQQQTQPSEEMAMELKRKQDAVMNREIELRLHAQSKSCDPKQAKQYEMRVRQRSSESSWDDRMEERKSADQKRQEQSKNEQRLSEESLMAERTVEEDKQRSRQNRATELKNELVGQVAELKMRSDRCEELKKIESKYLVLQSQIENIEHRNDELDGRKKHNLSRSKVLRQYLTMLKQRSKEMVEFLREDQKLLDDLNTVIHHSNVTVDLDLNGKVNELKDLFSQYEDDENQRLYLMEFMFEEEARNIWRSHEERWKSEYVVRKTKVGELFTLIKTQLENQIDKGLNEQRKLIGEREELIGDIEKGNDELKTLEIEINEFYKQHPEYNNNDHSSDSKNYQKIENNAMKIADREHKLLNDMAYLNLLDDSKLTDHRRKKSVW
;
A
#
# COMPACT_ATOMS: atom_id res chain seq x y z
N MET A 1 6.71 -17.57 55.12
CA MET A 1 8.11 -17.99 54.91
C MET A 1 8.28 -18.34 53.44
N SER A 2 9.23 -17.73 52.72
CA SER A 2 9.56 -18.10 51.34
C SER A 2 11.08 -18.14 51.21
N HIS A 3 11.63 -19.29 50.84
CA HIS A 3 13.08 -19.51 50.86
C HIS A 3 13.75 -18.92 49.61
N LYS A 4 14.79 -18.11 49.85
CA LYS A 4 15.70 -17.59 48.82
C LYS A 4 16.33 -18.75 48.03
N SER A 5 15.95 -18.90 46.77
CA SER A 5 16.44 -19.98 45.88
C SER A 5 17.31 -19.48 44.70
N ASN A 6 17.86 -18.26 44.78
CA ASN A 6 18.59 -17.64 43.65
C ASN A 6 20.13 -17.81 43.69
N ASN A 7 20.71 -18.43 44.71
CA ASN A 7 22.18 -18.48 44.88
C ASN A 7 22.92 -19.55 44.04
N ARG A 8 22.26 -20.28 43.12
CA ARG A 8 22.91 -21.40 42.39
C ARG A 8 23.55 -21.02 41.03
N ARG A 9 23.23 -19.88 40.41
CA ARG A 9 23.82 -19.49 39.11
C ARG A 9 25.18 -18.76 39.23
N ALA A 10 25.47 -18.14 40.37
CA ALA A 10 26.68 -17.31 40.55
C ALA A 10 28.02 -18.08 40.57
N ASN A 11 28.01 -19.42 40.66
CA ASN A 11 29.23 -20.20 40.90
C ASN A 11 29.91 -20.80 39.66
N GLN A 12 29.28 -20.81 38.47
CA GLN A 12 29.92 -21.47 37.31
C GLN A 12 31.22 -20.76 36.90
N ALA A 13 31.22 -19.43 36.79
CA ALA A 13 32.42 -18.66 36.46
C ALA A 13 33.55 -18.86 37.48
N GLN A 14 33.26 -18.82 38.78
CA GLN A 14 34.25 -19.06 39.84
C GLN A 14 34.82 -20.48 39.79
N VAL A 15 33.99 -21.48 39.43
CA VAL A 15 34.45 -22.86 39.21
C VAL A 15 35.35 -22.95 37.96
N TYR A 16 35.01 -22.29 36.86
CA TYR A 16 35.86 -22.24 35.67
C TYR A 16 37.19 -21.51 35.93
N GLU A 17 37.17 -20.38 36.64
CA GLU A 17 38.38 -19.65 37.04
C GLU A 17 39.29 -20.50 37.94
N ALA A 18 38.73 -21.20 38.94
CA ALA A 18 39.48 -22.09 39.82
C ALA A 18 40.06 -23.30 39.07
N LEU A 19 39.29 -23.90 38.15
CA LEU A 19 39.76 -24.99 37.29
C LEU A 19 40.84 -24.52 36.30
N HIS A 20 40.73 -23.31 35.77
CA HIS A 20 41.76 -22.70 34.93
C HIS A 20 43.05 -22.51 35.73
N LYS A 21 43.01 -21.81 36.88
CA LYS A 21 44.17 -21.63 37.76
C LYS A 21 44.87 -22.95 38.12
N LYS A 22 44.10 -24.00 38.44
CA LYS A 22 44.64 -25.34 38.68
C LYS A 22 45.34 -25.90 37.44
N ARG A 23 44.71 -25.81 36.26
CA ARG A 23 45.31 -26.30 35.00
C ARG A 23 46.52 -25.49 34.54
N THR A 24 46.57 -24.18 34.79
CA THR A 24 47.75 -23.34 34.53
C THR A 24 48.92 -23.81 35.39
N ALA A 25 48.70 -24.02 36.71
CA ALA A 25 49.73 -24.54 37.59
C ALA A 25 50.19 -25.97 37.21
N GLU A 26 49.28 -26.85 36.78
CA GLU A 26 49.64 -28.17 36.24
C GLU A 26 50.45 -28.08 34.94
N TYR A 27 50.13 -27.12 34.06
CA TYR A 27 50.86 -26.88 32.82
C TYR A 27 52.27 -26.33 33.10
N GLU A 28 52.40 -25.31 33.95
CA GLU A 28 53.68 -24.74 34.38
C GLU A 28 54.57 -25.82 35.04
N ALA A 29 54.00 -26.65 35.91
CA ALA A 29 54.72 -27.77 36.49
C ALA A 29 55.19 -28.77 35.42
N ARG A 30 54.34 -29.13 34.45
CA ARG A 30 54.74 -30.00 33.31
C ARG A 30 55.84 -29.38 32.46
N GLU A 31 55.80 -28.08 32.20
CA GLU A 31 56.82 -27.37 31.43
C GLU A 31 58.16 -27.34 32.17
N GLN A 32 58.15 -27.08 33.49
CA GLN A 32 59.33 -27.20 34.34
C GLN A 32 59.90 -28.62 34.33
N TRP A 33 59.06 -29.65 34.51
CA TRP A 33 59.48 -31.07 34.41
C TRP A 33 60.02 -31.44 33.02
N ALA A 34 59.43 -30.91 31.95
CA ALA A 34 59.90 -31.12 30.58
C ALA A 34 61.27 -30.46 30.36
N GLY A 35 61.48 -29.24 30.84
CA GLY A 35 62.76 -28.53 30.82
C GLY A 35 63.85 -29.29 31.59
N VAL A 36 63.54 -29.78 32.80
CA VAL A 36 64.44 -30.63 33.59
C VAL A 36 64.75 -31.94 32.85
N THR A 37 63.75 -32.59 32.26
CA THR A 37 63.93 -33.81 31.46
C THR A 37 64.81 -33.56 30.23
N GLN A 38 64.64 -32.43 29.55
CA GLN A 38 65.44 -32.04 28.40
C GLN A 38 66.89 -31.68 28.80
N TYR A 39 67.08 -31.05 29.97
CA TYR A 39 68.41 -30.84 30.55
C TYR A 39 69.11 -32.19 30.81
N PHE A 40 68.46 -33.13 31.50
CA PHE A 40 69.08 -34.45 31.73
C PHE A 40 69.33 -35.24 30.44
N LYS A 41 68.43 -35.18 29.45
CA LYS A 41 68.67 -35.79 28.12
C LYS A 41 69.83 -35.15 27.37
N THR A 42 70.00 -33.83 27.43
CA THR A 42 71.15 -33.17 26.78
C THR A 42 72.45 -33.43 27.53
N TRP A 43 72.41 -33.48 28.86
CA TRP A 43 73.54 -33.88 29.69
C TRP A 43 73.94 -35.34 29.47
N GLU A 44 72.99 -36.28 29.45
CA GLU A 44 73.22 -37.69 29.13
C GLU A 44 73.80 -37.85 27.73
N ASN A 45 73.26 -37.17 26.71
CA ASN A 45 73.83 -37.17 25.37
C ASN A 45 75.26 -36.62 25.33
N ASN A 46 75.57 -35.58 26.11
CA ASN A 46 76.93 -35.02 26.18
C ASN A 46 77.89 -35.93 26.97
N SER A 47 77.42 -36.55 28.05
CA SER A 47 78.15 -37.55 28.83
C SER A 47 78.43 -38.81 28.00
N ASN A 48 77.45 -39.27 27.22
CA ASN A 48 77.59 -40.35 26.24
C ASN A 48 78.54 -39.99 25.09
N LYS A 49 78.52 -38.75 24.59
CA LYS A 49 79.55 -38.28 23.63
C LYS A 49 80.94 -38.28 24.27
N PHE A 50 81.08 -37.79 25.50
CA PHE A 50 82.36 -37.73 26.20
C PHE A 50 82.92 -39.13 26.50
N THR A 51 82.11 -40.06 27.02
CA THR A 51 82.51 -41.46 27.24
C THR A 51 82.78 -42.19 25.94
N ASN A 52 82.04 -41.90 24.86
CA ASN A 52 82.39 -42.42 23.54
C ASN A 52 83.73 -41.86 23.04
N TRP A 53 83.95 -40.55 23.06
CA TRP A 53 85.20 -39.93 22.60
C TRP A 53 86.43 -40.33 23.42
N THR A 54 86.27 -40.58 24.72
CA THR A 54 87.33 -41.10 25.60
C THR A 54 87.44 -42.63 25.58
N SER A 55 86.50 -43.34 24.91
CA SER A 55 86.57 -44.80 24.76
C SER A 55 87.67 -45.20 23.79
N PRO A 56 88.48 -46.23 24.12
CA PRO A 56 89.44 -46.81 23.18
C PRO A 56 88.83 -47.26 21.84
N GLN A 57 87.53 -47.55 21.81
CA GLN A 57 86.81 -47.94 20.59
C GLN A 57 86.60 -46.77 19.62
N TYR A 58 86.52 -45.53 20.10
CA TYR A 58 86.36 -44.36 19.22
C TYR A 58 87.64 -44.06 18.44
N TYR A 59 88.81 -44.14 19.09
CA TYR A 59 90.09 -43.98 18.40
C TYR A 59 90.30 -45.04 17.31
N LYS A 60 89.88 -46.29 17.55
CA LYS A 60 89.87 -47.35 16.52
C LYS A 60 88.96 -46.99 15.35
N LYS A 61 87.70 -46.65 15.60
CA LYS A 61 86.75 -46.24 14.55
C LYS A 61 87.18 -44.98 13.79
N SER A 62 87.86 -44.04 14.44
CA SER A 62 88.40 -42.84 13.81
C SER A 62 89.53 -43.19 12.82
N ALA A 63 90.45 -44.08 13.22
CA ALA A 63 91.50 -44.59 12.33
C ALA A 63 90.92 -45.41 11.16
N GLU A 64 89.93 -46.28 11.42
CA GLU A 64 89.19 -47.00 10.37
C GLU A 64 88.49 -46.05 9.38
N LEU A 65 87.87 -44.97 9.88
CA LEU A 65 87.22 -43.97 9.04
C LEU A 65 88.23 -43.19 8.18
N GLN A 66 89.41 -42.85 8.71
CA GLN A 66 90.48 -42.22 7.91
C GLN A 66 90.95 -43.14 6.77
N LEU A 67 91.12 -44.44 7.04
CA LEU A 67 91.45 -45.43 6.01
C LEU A 67 90.34 -45.57 4.96
N GLU A 68 89.06 -45.54 5.36
CA GLU A 68 87.94 -45.61 4.42
C GLU A 68 87.75 -44.32 3.60
N ILE A 69 88.07 -43.14 4.16
CA ILE A 69 88.14 -41.88 3.41
C ILE A 69 89.20 -41.97 2.32
N GLN A 70 90.42 -42.44 2.64
CA GLN A 70 91.49 -42.63 1.65
C GLN A 70 91.07 -43.59 0.52
N ARG A 71 90.44 -44.73 0.85
CA ARG A 71 89.88 -45.66 -0.15
C ARG A 71 88.75 -45.04 -0.99
N ARG A 72 88.01 -44.08 -0.45
CA ARG A 72 86.92 -43.40 -1.16
C ARG A 72 87.44 -42.29 -2.06
N GLU A 73 88.48 -41.57 -1.67
CA GLU A 73 89.21 -40.64 -2.53
C GLU A 73 89.88 -41.38 -3.70
N GLN A 74 90.49 -42.54 -3.43
CA GLN A 74 91.07 -43.39 -4.48
C GLN A 74 90.01 -43.84 -5.51
N ARG A 75 88.85 -44.36 -5.05
CA ARG A 75 87.72 -44.68 -5.94
C ARG A 75 87.18 -43.47 -6.70
N ARG A 76 87.15 -42.28 -6.09
CA ARG A 76 86.73 -41.05 -6.78
C ARG A 76 87.67 -40.66 -7.91
N LEU A 77 88.98 -40.80 -7.72
CA LEU A 77 89.96 -40.54 -8.78
C LEU A 77 89.80 -41.53 -9.95
N GLU A 78 89.47 -42.79 -9.66
CA GLU A 78 89.12 -43.80 -10.68
C GLU A 78 87.80 -43.44 -11.41
N GLU A 79 86.75 -43.05 -10.68
CA GLU A 79 85.46 -42.60 -11.24
C GLU A 79 85.61 -41.34 -12.11
N GLU A 80 86.40 -40.34 -11.68
CA GLU A 80 86.65 -39.11 -12.45
C GLU A 80 87.43 -39.37 -13.74
N GLN A 81 88.37 -40.33 -13.75
CA GLN A 81 89.02 -40.79 -14.98
C GLN A 81 88.02 -41.42 -15.94
N GLU A 82 87.14 -42.32 -15.47
CA GLU A 82 86.12 -42.91 -16.32
C GLU A 82 85.10 -41.89 -16.87
N GLU A 83 84.69 -40.90 -16.07
CA GLU A 83 83.77 -39.86 -16.54
C GLU A 83 84.39 -38.97 -17.62
N TRP A 84 85.69 -38.66 -17.51
CA TRP A 84 86.41 -37.89 -18.51
C TRP A 84 86.45 -38.60 -19.88
N GLU A 85 86.68 -39.91 -19.89
CA GLU A 85 86.61 -40.73 -21.10
C GLU A 85 85.19 -40.81 -21.69
N LYS A 86 84.16 -40.92 -20.84
CA LYS A 86 82.75 -40.92 -21.27
C LYS A 86 82.33 -39.57 -21.87
N TRP A 87 82.81 -38.45 -21.32
CA TRP A 87 82.54 -37.10 -21.82
C TRP A 87 83.18 -36.84 -23.19
N GLN A 88 84.45 -37.23 -23.37
CA GLN A 88 85.17 -37.24 -24.64
C GLN A 88 84.38 -37.92 -25.77
N LYS A 89 83.71 -39.05 -25.46
CA LYS A 89 82.85 -39.76 -26.42
C LYS A 89 81.60 -38.96 -26.78
N LYS A 90 80.89 -38.43 -25.78
CA LYS A 90 79.59 -37.75 -25.94
C LYS A 90 79.63 -36.47 -26.79
N ILE A 91 80.75 -35.74 -26.81
CA ILE A 91 80.90 -34.56 -27.67
C ILE A 91 80.94 -34.93 -29.16
N ARG A 92 81.56 -36.05 -29.52
CA ARG A 92 81.66 -36.52 -30.92
C ARG A 92 80.30 -36.94 -31.49
N ASP A 93 79.40 -37.42 -30.65
CA ASP A 93 78.06 -37.84 -31.06
C ASP A 93 77.14 -36.62 -31.29
N ARG A 94 77.15 -35.65 -30.38
CA ARG A 94 76.26 -34.47 -30.44
C ARG A 94 76.48 -33.58 -31.68
N GLN A 95 77.71 -33.47 -32.18
CA GLN A 95 77.99 -32.71 -33.41
C GLN A 95 77.28 -33.27 -34.66
N ARG A 96 76.88 -34.55 -34.63
CA ARG A 96 76.18 -35.22 -35.75
C ARG A 96 74.68 -34.89 -35.80
N GLU A 97 74.07 -34.66 -34.64
CA GLU A 97 72.62 -34.43 -34.50
C GLU A 97 72.21 -33.00 -34.95
N ASP A 98 73.08 -32.01 -34.73
CA ASP A 98 72.80 -30.60 -35.08
C ASP A 98 72.75 -30.32 -36.60
N GLU A 99 73.31 -31.20 -37.44
CA GLU A 99 73.24 -31.07 -38.91
C GLU A 99 71.88 -31.49 -39.48
N GLU A 100 71.19 -32.44 -38.85
CA GLU A 100 69.92 -32.97 -39.34
C GLU A 100 68.76 -32.00 -39.05
N PHE A 101 68.80 -31.32 -37.91
CA PHE A 101 67.72 -30.43 -37.44
C PHE A 101 67.52 -29.17 -38.31
N LYS A 102 68.55 -28.73 -39.06
CA LYS A 102 68.46 -27.54 -39.95
C LYS A 102 67.65 -27.75 -41.24
N LYS A 103 67.26 -28.98 -41.59
CA LYS A 103 66.56 -29.29 -42.86
C LYS A 103 65.04 -29.04 -42.86
N GLY A 104 64.40 -28.88 -41.71
CA GLY A 104 62.92 -28.81 -41.60
C GLY A 104 62.40 -27.45 -41.16
N GLN A 105 61.99 -26.58 -42.10
CA GLN A 105 61.41 -25.27 -41.77
C GLN A 105 60.10 -24.93 -42.51
N MET A 106 59.20 -24.26 -41.77
CA MET A 106 58.05 -23.43 -42.19
C MET A 106 56.65 -24.03 -42.50
N LYS A 107 55.64 -23.15 -42.25
CA LYS A 107 54.22 -23.10 -42.73
C LYS A 107 53.19 -23.79 -41.79
N LYS A 108 51.97 -23.26 -41.52
CA LYS A 108 51.21 -22.10 -42.08
C LYS A 108 50.14 -21.53 -41.09
N LYS A 109 49.27 -20.60 -41.54
CA LYS A 109 48.41 -19.65 -40.76
C LYS A 109 46.87 -19.91 -40.88
N PRO A 110 45.95 -19.17 -40.18
CA PRO A 110 44.53 -19.52 -39.89
C PRO A 110 43.46 -18.80 -40.77
N ILE A 111 42.14 -18.90 -40.46
CA ILE A 111 41.04 -17.88 -40.61
C ILE A 111 39.62 -18.41 -40.17
N SER A 112 38.58 -17.55 -40.11
CA SER A 112 37.26 -17.63 -39.41
C SER A 112 35.98 -17.55 -40.32
N LEU A 113 34.73 -17.58 -39.75
CA LEU A 113 33.42 -16.91 -40.13
C LEU A 113 32.13 -17.68 -39.62
N SER A 114 30.87 -17.27 -39.93
CA SER A 114 30.03 -16.34 -39.10
C SER A 114 28.49 -16.28 -39.41
N ARG A 115 27.59 -16.63 -38.44
CA ARG A 115 26.14 -16.16 -38.24
C ARG A 115 25.08 -16.45 -39.35
N PRO A 116 23.75 -16.03 -39.35
CA PRO A 116 22.77 -15.46 -38.35
C PRO A 116 21.21 -15.83 -38.47
N ASN A 117 20.30 -15.13 -37.71
CA ASN A 117 18.85 -14.71 -37.98
C ASN A 117 17.62 -15.68 -37.81
N SER A 118 16.31 -15.30 -37.60
CA SER A 118 15.55 -14.03 -37.23
C SER A 118 13.98 -14.18 -37.04
N ALA A 119 13.29 -13.27 -36.30
CA ALA A 119 11.83 -12.81 -36.33
C ALA A 119 10.64 -13.77 -35.94
N GLY A 120 9.39 -13.36 -35.55
CA GLY A 120 8.75 -12.06 -35.14
C GLY A 120 7.17 -12.04 -35.06
N GLN A 121 6.57 -11.15 -34.21
CA GLN A 121 5.20 -10.48 -34.22
C GLN A 121 3.83 -11.27 -34.12
N GLN A 122 2.90 -10.96 -33.16
CA GLN A 122 1.71 -10.00 -33.12
C GLN A 122 0.37 -10.52 -33.75
N GLN A 123 -0.88 -10.04 -33.48
CA GLN A 123 -1.58 -9.45 -32.30
C GLN A 123 -3.11 -9.21 -32.62
N THR A 124 -4.02 -9.30 -31.63
CA THR A 124 -5.38 -8.63 -31.51
C THR A 124 -6.61 -8.99 -32.39
N GLN A 125 -7.80 -8.71 -31.81
CA GLN A 125 -9.21 -8.82 -32.30
C GLN A 125 -9.71 -7.44 -32.86
N PRO A 126 -11.01 -6.99 -32.87
CA PRO A 126 -12.36 -7.61 -32.67
C PRO A 126 -13.49 -7.12 -33.65
N SER A 127 -14.76 -7.53 -33.40
CA SER A 127 -16.02 -6.71 -33.33
C SER A 127 -17.32 -7.27 -33.97
N GLU A 128 -18.41 -7.15 -33.17
CA GLU A 128 -19.80 -6.70 -33.46
C GLU A 128 -20.80 -7.28 -34.51
N GLU A 129 -22.07 -7.15 -34.08
CA GLU A 129 -23.35 -6.92 -34.79
C GLU A 129 -23.99 -7.92 -35.80
N MET A 130 -25.15 -8.46 -35.39
CA MET A 130 -26.37 -8.66 -36.20
C MET A 130 -27.54 -8.91 -35.21
N ALA A 131 -28.57 -8.07 -35.04
CA ALA A 131 -29.57 -7.50 -35.95
C ALA A 131 -30.80 -8.40 -36.21
N MET A 132 -31.97 -7.88 -35.79
CA MET A 132 -33.36 -8.17 -36.22
C MET A 132 -34.02 -9.55 -35.96
N GLU A 133 -35.09 -9.56 -35.15
CA GLU A 133 -36.39 -10.25 -35.38
C GLU A 133 -37.41 -9.77 -34.30
N LEU A 134 -38.47 -8.98 -34.54
CA LEU A 134 -39.69 -9.06 -35.39
C LEU A 134 -41.00 -9.45 -34.63
N LYS A 135 -41.88 -8.44 -34.44
CA LYS A 135 -43.34 -8.44 -34.78
C LYS A 135 -44.35 -9.24 -33.91
N ARG A 136 -45.38 -8.55 -33.37
CA ARG A 136 -46.86 -8.81 -33.52
C ARG A 136 -47.78 -8.23 -32.39
N LYS A 137 -48.88 -7.56 -32.79
CA LYS A 137 -50.32 -7.74 -32.40
C LYS A 137 -51.10 -6.42 -32.19
N GLN A 138 -52.28 -6.35 -32.81
CA GLN A 138 -53.24 -5.23 -32.90
C GLN A 138 -54.65 -5.82 -33.15
N ASP A 139 -55.73 -5.03 -33.01
CA ASP A 139 -57.18 -5.32 -33.29
C ASP A 139 -58.06 -5.91 -32.16
N ALA A 140 -59.14 -5.19 -31.74
CA ALA A 140 -60.22 -5.75 -30.88
C ALA A 140 -61.57 -4.96 -30.65
N VAL A 141 -61.70 -3.62 -30.80
CA VAL A 141 -62.71 -2.85 -29.98
C VAL A 141 -63.78 -2.04 -30.77
N MET A 142 -64.75 -2.67 -31.46
CA MET A 142 -65.67 -1.94 -32.38
C MET A 142 -67.21 -2.20 -32.29
N ASN A 143 -67.79 -2.70 -31.18
CA ASN A 143 -69.23 -3.12 -31.17
C ASN A 143 -70.06 -2.65 -29.94
N ARG A 144 -70.65 -1.43 -29.89
CA ARG A 144 -71.55 -1.05 -28.76
C ARG A 144 -72.61 0.09 -28.92
N GLU A 145 -73.11 0.46 -30.10
CA GLU A 145 -73.74 1.81 -30.28
C GLU A 145 -75.26 1.92 -30.66
N ILE A 146 -76.06 0.85 -30.73
CA ILE A 146 -77.33 0.88 -31.53
C ILE A 146 -78.68 1.01 -30.75
N GLU A 147 -78.72 0.93 -29.41
CA GLU A 147 -79.95 0.49 -28.70
C GLU A 147 -81.03 1.54 -28.30
N LEU A 148 -80.87 2.85 -28.54
CA LEU A 148 -81.44 3.90 -27.65
C LEU A 148 -82.68 4.74 -28.10
N ARG A 149 -83.52 4.36 -29.08
CA ARG A 149 -84.25 5.38 -29.91
C ARG A 149 -85.77 5.25 -30.21
N LEU A 150 -86.69 4.98 -29.25
CA LEU A 150 -88.07 4.53 -29.64
C LEU A 150 -89.38 4.93 -28.87
N HIS A 151 -89.51 5.96 -28.01
CA HIS A 151 -90.68 6.00 -27.06
C HIS A 151 -91.51 7.31 -26.80
N ALA A 152 -91.78 8.21 -27.76
CA ALA A 152 -92.55 9.46 -27.45
C ALA A 152 -93.51 10.02 -28.53
N GLN A 153 -94.81 9.68 -28.49
CA GLN A 153 -95.91 10.46 -29.12
C GLN A 153 -97.33 9.98 -28.71
N SER A 154 -98.15 10.79 -28.00
CA SER A 154 -99.61 10.55 -27.86
C SER A 154 -100.42 11.70 -27.19
N LYS A 155 -101.59 12.05 -27.76
CA LYS A 155 -102.77 12.80 -27.19
C LYS A 155 -102.72 14.36 -27.06
N SER A 156 -103.86 15.09 -26.98
CA SER A 156 -104.94 15.37 -28.00
C SER A 156 -106.19 16.12 -27.44
N CYS A 157 -106.72 17.14 -28.16
CA CYS A 157 -108.14 17.61 -28.25
C CYS A 157 -108.88 18.15 -26.97
N ASP A 158 -110.03 18.86 -26.99
CA ASP A 158 -111.01 19.27 -28.05
C ASP A 158 -111.74 20.62 -27.69
N PRO A 159 -112.31 21.44 -28.62
CA PRO A 159 -112.39 22.91 -28.43
C PRO A 159 -113.77 23.60 -28.25
N LYS A 160 -114.93 22.91 -28.25
CA LYS A 160 -116.22 23.60 -28.54
C LYS A 160 -116.88 24.39 -27.40
N GLN A 161 -116.61 24.09 -26.13
CA GLN A 161 -117.13 24.90 -25.00
C GLN A 161 -116.34 26.20 -24.76
N ALA A 162 -115.15 26.35 -25.36
CA ALA A 162 -114.27 27.49 -25.12
C ALA A 162 -114.87 28.83 -25.59
N LYS A 163 -115.44 28.90 -26.80
CA LYS A 163 -115.62 30.17 -27.54
C LYS A 163 -116.49 31.25 -26.89
N GLN A 164 -117.53 30.91 -26.11
CA GLN A 164 -118.39 31.92 -25.48
C GLN A 164 -117.94 32.32 -24.08
N TYR A 165 -117.26 31.42 -23.35
CA TYR A 165 -116.53 31.78 -22.13
C TYR A 165 -115.32 32.65 -22.50
N GLU A 166 -114.59 32.29 -23.57
CA GLU A 166 -113.49 33.04 -24.15
C GLU A 166 -113.83 34.52 -24.42
N MET A 167 -115.00 34.89 -24.96
CA MET A 167 -115.25 36.30 -25.30
C MET A 167 -115.46 37.20 -24.07
N ARG A 168 -116.20 36.73 -23.06
CA ARG A 168 -116.42 37.53 -21.83
C ARG A 168 -115.21 37.48 -20.90
N VAL A 169 -114.43 36.40 -20.94
CA VAL A 169 -113.07 36.39 -20.39
C VAL A 169 -112.21 37.39 -21.16
N ARG A 170 -112.12 37.33 -22.49
CA ARG A 170 -111.27 38.19 -23.35
C ARG A 170 -111.40 39.68 -23.08
N GLN A 171 -112.59 40.21 -22.81
CA GLN A 171 -112.75 41.66 -22.61
C GLN A 171 -112.32 42.10 -21.20
N ARG A 172 -112.70 41.35 -20.15
CA ARG A 172 -112.15 41.61 -18.80
C ARG A 172 -110.66 41.31 -18.74
N SER A 173 -110.20 40.26 -19.41
CA SER A 173 -108.79 39.96 -19.70
C SER A 173 -108.25 40.74 -20.91
N SER A 174 -108.80 41.91 -21.23
CA SER A 174 -108.20 42.88 -22.16
C SER A 174 -107.84 44.16 -21.42
N GLU A 175 -108.71 44.63 -20.53
CA GLU A 175 -108.42 45.75 -19.62
C GLU A 175 -107.56 45.27 -18.44
N SER A 176 -107.94 44.17 -17.77
CA SER A 176 -107.04 43.47 -16.83
C SER A 176 -105.75 43.11 -17.55
N SER A 177 -105.80 42.52 -18.76
CA SER A 177 -104.57 42.25 -19.52
C SER A 177 -103.82 43.50 -20.02
N TRP A 178 -104.30 44.72 -19.83
CA TRP A 178 -103.52 45.93 -20.15
C TRP A 178 -102.83 46.47 -18.90
N ASP A 179 -103.54 46.54 -17.78
CA ASP A 179 -102.95 46.87 -16.48
C ASP A 179 -102.03 45.74 -16.00
N ASP A 180 -102.47 44.48 -16.02
CA ASP A 180 -101.64 43.30 -15.82
C ASP A 180 -100.46 43.26 -16.80
N ARG A 181 -100.58 43.70 -18.07
CA ARG A 181 -99.40 43.79 -18.96
C ARG A 181 -98.48 44.96 -18.61
N MET A 182 -98.98 46.06 -18.08
CA MET A 182 -98.14 47.18 -17.65
C MET A 182 -97.45 46.89 -16.31
N GLU A 183 -98.11 46.14 -15.43
CA GLU A 183 -97.61 45.66 -14.14
C GLU A 183 -96.70 44.43 -14.32
N GLU A 184 -97.02 43.51 -15.24
CA GLU A 184 -96.14 42.44 -15.73
C GLU A 184 -94.93 43.04 -16.45
N ARG A 185 -95.08 44.08 -17.29
CA ARG A 185 -93.95 44.74 -17.94
C ARG A 185 -93.08 45.49 -16.95
N LYS A 186 -93.66 46.24 -16.00
CA LYS A 186 -92.90 46.87 -14.90
C LYS A 186 -92.21 45.84 -14.02
N SER A 187 -92.90 44.78 -13.60
CA SER A 187 -92.31 43.72 -12.76
C SER A 187 -91.34 42.83 -13.54
N ALA A 188 -91.49 42.67 -14.86
CA ALA A 188 -90.51 42.00 -15.72
C ALA A 188 -89.29 42.87 -15.98
N ASP A 189 -89.44 44.18 -16.18
CA ASP A 189 -88.32 45.11 -16.30
C ASP A 189 -87.60 45.29 -14.94
N GLN A 190 -88.33 45.27 -13.83
CA GLN A 190 -87.77 45.26 -12.47
C GLN A 190 -87.07 43.93 -12.17
N LYS A 191 -87.67 42.78 -12.51
CA LYS A 191 -87.00 41.47 -12.45
C LYS A 191 -85.78 41.40 -13.36
N ARG A 192 -85.80 42.01 -14.56
CA ARG A 192 -84.63 42.11 -15.44
C ARG A 192 -83.54 42.99 -14.85
N GLN A 193 -83.89 44.09 -14.18
CA GLN A 193 -82.92 44.90 -13.45
C GLN A 193 -82.36 44.19 -12.22
N GLU A 194 -83.18 43.45 -11.47
CA GLU A 194 -82.70 42.62 -10.35
C GLU A 194 -81.84 41.45 -10.86
N GLN A 195 -82.24 40.75 -11.92
CA GLN A 195 -81.45 39.72 -12.57
C GLN A 195 -80.12 40.28 -13.08
N SER A 196 -80.14 41.40 -13.82
CA SER A 196 -78.91 42.03 -14.33
C SER A 196 -78.00 42.53 -13.20
N LYS A 197 -78.54 43.09 -12.11
CA LYS A 197 -77.76 43.43 -10.91
C LYS A 197 -77.22 42.20 -10.18
N ASN A 198 -77.99 41.11 -10.13
CA ASN A 198 -77.57 39.88 -9.47
C ASN A 198 -76.54 39.12 -10.30
N GLU A 199 -76.64 39.15 -11.63
CA GLU A 199 -75.63 38.69 -12.59
C GLU A 199 -74.37 39.55 -12.52
N GLN A 200 -74.48 40.88 -12.38
CA GLN A 200 -73.33 41.74 -12.10
C GLN A 200 -72.65 41.38 -10.78
N ARG A 201 -73.40 41.21 -9.69
CA ARG A 201 -72.84 40.81 -8.39
C ARG A 201 -72.22 39.41 -8.43
N LEU A 202 -72.85 38.44 -9.10
CA LEU A 202 -72.28 37.11 -9.31
C LEU A 202 -71.01 37.16 -10.18
N SER A 203 -70.96 38.04 -11.17
CA SER A 203 -69.77 38.26 -12.00
C SER A 203 -68.64 38.94 -11.21
N GLU A 204 -68.95 39.94 -10.39
CA GLU A 204 -68.00 40.60 -9.49
C GLU A 204 -67.49 39.65 -8.40
N GLU A 205 -68.37 38.86 -7.77
CA GLU A 205 -68.00 37.80 -6.81
C GLU A 205 -67.17 36.70 -7.48
N SER A 206 -67.49 36.30 -8.71
CA SER A 206 -66.70 35.35 -9.50
C SER A 206 -65.31 35.90 -9.82
N LEU A 207 -65.19 37.17 -10.25
CA LEU A 207 -63.91 37.82 -10.54
C LEU A 207 -63.06 38.00 -9.28
N MET A 208 -63.69 38.32 -8.14
CA MET A 208 -62.99 38.41 -6.86
C MET A 208 -62.53 37.03 -6.36
N ALA A 209 -63.35 35.99 -6.51
CA ALA A 209 -62.98 34.62 -6.19
C ALA A 209 -61.81 34.14 -7.08
N GLU A 210 -61.88 34.39 -8.39
CA GLU A 210 -60.81 34.05 -9.35
C GLU A 210 -59.50 34.77 -9.03
N ARG A 211 -59.55 36.06 -8.66
CA ARG A 211 -58.38 36.80 -8.14
C ARG A 211 -57.79 36.16 -6.88
N THR A 212 -58.61 35.85 -5.88
CA THR A 212 -58.10 35.21 -4.64
C THR A 212 -57.47 33.84 -4.90
N VAL A 213 -58.03 33.05 -5.82
CA VAL A 213 -57.48 31.76 -6.22
C VAL A 213 -56.13 31.92 -6.93
N GLU A 214 -55.95 32.92 -7.79
CA GLU A 214 -54.67 33.15 -8.46
C GLU A 214 -53.62 33.78 -7.51
N GLU A 215 -54.03 34.66 -6.60
CA GLU A 215 -53.17 35.17 -5.51
C GLU A 215 -52.67 34.05 -4.59
N ASP A 216 -53.54 33.10 -4.22
CA ASP A 216 -53.16 31.95 -3.39
C ASP A 216 -52.26 30.95 -4.13
N LYS A 217 -52.48 30.70 -5.44
CA LYS A 217 -51.53 29.96 -6.29
C LYS A 217 -50.16 30.66 -6.31
N GLN A 218 -50.14 31.99 -6.49
CA GLN A 218 -48.89 32.75 -6.54
C GLN A 218 -48.15 32.73 -5.20
N ARG A 219 -48.87 32.84 -4.07
CA ARG A 219 -48.29 32.62 -2.73
C ARG A 219 -47.75 31.21 -2.57
N SER A 220 -48.46 30.19 -3.07
CA SER A 220 -47.98 28.81 -3.05
C SER A 220 -46.70 28.63 -3.87
N ARG A 221 -46.59 29.23 -5.07
CA ARG A 221 -45.34 29.27 -5.87
C ARG A 221 -44.20 29.96 -5.12
N GLN A 222 -44.46 31.10 -4.49
CA GLN A 222 -43.44 31.83 -3.72
C GLN A 222 -42.96 31.05 -2.49
N ASN A 223 -43.89 30.45 -1.74
CA ASN A 223 -43.55 29.58 -0.61
C ASN A 223 -42.71 28.39 -1.10
N ARG A 224 -43.13 27.68 -2.16
CA ARG A 224 -42.38 26.59 -2.80
C ARG A 224 -40.97 27.01 -3.21
N ALA A 225 -40.82 28.17 -3.85
CA ALA A 225 -39.52 28.70 -4.25
C ALA A 225 -38.62 29.06 -3.06
N THR A 226 -39.18 29.58 -1.96
CA THR A 226 -38.40 29.88 -0.73
C THR A 226 -38.07 28.64 0.10
N GLU A 227 -38.93 27.62 0.10
CA GLU A 227 -38.63 26.30 0.67
C GLU A 227 -37.47 25.64 -0.09
N LEU A 228 -37.56 25.59 -1.42
CA LEU A 228 -36.53 25.04 -2.30
C LEU A 228 -35.19 25.80 -2.19
N LYS A 229 -35.23 27.13 -2.06
CA LYS A 229 -34.05 27.97 -1.73
C LYS A 229 -33.36 27.51 -0.45
N ASN A 230 -34.12 27.27 0.62
CA ASN A 230 -33.57 26.87 1.91
C ASN A 230 -33.00 25.44 1.86
N GLU A 231 -33.66 24.53 1.14
CA GLU A 231 -33.17 23.17 0.89
C GLU A 231 -31.84 23.17 0.12
N LEU A 232 -31.75 23.91 -1.00
CA LEU A 232 -30.53 24.08 -1.78
C LEU A 232 -29.37 24.67 -0.95
N VAL A 233 -29.65 25.66 -0.09
CA VAL A 233 -28.63 26.21 0.84
C VAL A 233 -28.15 25.15 1.83
N GLY A 234 -29.04 24.27 2.31
CA GLY A 234 -28.70 23.13 3.14
C GLY A 234 -27.81 22.12 2.42
N GLN A 235 -28.19 21.70 1.22
CA GLN A 235 -27.43 20.76 0.38
C GLN A 235 -26.03 21.30 0.04
N VAL A 236 -25.88 22.60 -0.28
CA VAL A 236 -24.58 23.25 -0.53
C VAL A 236 -23.72 23.27 0.74
N ALA A 237 -24.31 23.46 1.92
CA ALA A 237 -23.58 23.38 3.19
C ALA A 237 -23.10 21.94 3.48
N GLU A 238 -23.92 20.93 3.19
CA GLU A 238 -23.54 19.52 3.32
C GLU A 238 -22.43 19.14 2.32
N LEU A 239 -22.55 19.54 1.05
CA LEU A 239 -21.53 19.33 0.03
C LEU A 239 -20.16 19.87 0.47
N LYS A 240 -20.15 21.06 1.09
CA LYS A 240 -18.94 21.64 1.67
C LYS A 240 -18.37 20.78 2.80
N MET A 241 -19.20 20.31 3.74
CA MET A 241 -18.76 19.42 4.83
C MET A 241 -18.15 18.10 4.30
N ARG A 242 -18.76 17.50 3.26
CA ARG A 242 -18.22 16.32 2.57
C ARG A 242 -16.90 16.63 1.86
N SER A 243 -16.74 17.84 1.32
CA SER A 243 -15.47 18.31 0.74
C SER A 243 -14.36 18.47 1.77
N ASP A 244 -14.65 19.16 2.88
CA ASP A 244 -13.68 19.38 3.96
C ASP A 244 -13.20 18.03 4.54
N ARG A 245 -14.12 17.07 4.72
CA ARG A 245 -13.80 15.68 5.11
C ARG A 245 -12.91 14.95 4.10
N CYS A 246 -13.14 15.12 2.80
CA CYS A 246 -12.29 14.55 1.75
C CYS A 246 -10.86 15.11 1.81
N GLU A 247 -10.69 16.41 2.08
CA GLU A 247 -9.36 17.00 2.32
C GLU A 247 -8.67 16.45 3.57
N GLU A 248 -9.40 16.21 4.66
CA GLU A 248 -8.85 15.55 5.86
C GLU A 248 -8.31 14.16 5.53
N LEU A 249 -9.07 13.35 4.80
CA LEU A 249 -8.65 12.02 4.39
C LEU A 249 -7.38 12.06 3.52
N LYS A 250 -7.25 13.02 2.60
CA LYS A 250 -6.01 13.22 1.81
C LYS A 250 -4.82 13.67 2.68
N LYS A 251 -5.06 14.51 3.69
CA LYS A 251 -4.04 14.90 4.69
C LYS A 251 -3.63 13.73 5.59
N ILE A 252 -4.50 12.74 5.79
CA ILE A 252 -4.21 11.50 6.53
C ILE A 252 -3.45 10.50 5.63
N GLU A 253 -3.91 10.29 4.39
CA GLU A 253 -3.26 9.43 3.38
C GLU A 253 -1.81 9.84 3.11
N SER A 254 -1.56 11.14 2.89
CA SER A 254 -0.20 11.66 2.71
C SER A 254 0.73 11.39 3.91
N LYS A 255 0.21 11.38 5.15
CA LYS A 255 0.99 10.97 6.33
C LYS A 255 1.31 9.48 6.31
N TYR A 256 0.34 8.63 5.95
CA TYR A 256 0.56 7.19 5.78
C TYR A 256 1.63 6.89 4.71
N LEU A 257 1.61 7.61 3.58
CA LEU A 257 2.61 7.46 2.51
C LEU A 257 4.02 7.92 2.93
N VAL A 258 4.13 9.03 3.68
CA VAL A 258 5.41 9.47 4.26
C VAL A 258 5.93 8.44 5.27
N LEU A 259 5.08 7.91 6.14
CA LEU A 259 5.42 6.87 7.10
C LEU A 259 5.88 5.57 6.40
N GLN A 260 5.16 5.14 5.36
CA GLN A 260 5.55 4.00 4.52
C GLN A 260 6.96 4.19 3.94
N SER A 261 7.23 5.35 3.34
CA SER A 261 8.56 5.68 2.81
C SER A 261 9.65 5.66 3.90
N GLN A 262 9.36 6.15 5.11
CA GLN A 262 10.31 6.08 6.23
C GLN A 262 10.61 4.64 6.65
N ILE A 263 9.60 3.76 6.67
CA ILE A 263 9.78 2.34 7.02
C ILE A 263 10.55 1.57 5.93
N GLU A 264 10.28 1.86 4.64
CA GLU A 264 11.04 1.29 3.52
C GLU A 264 12.53 1.72 3.57
N ASN A 265 12.82 2.96 3.99
CA ASN A 265 14.20 3.42 4.22
C ASN A 265 14.88 2.69 5.40
N ILE A 266 14.15 2.41 6.48
CA ILE A 266 14.64 1.64 7.62
C ILE A 266 14.92 0.17 7.22
N GLU A 267 14.03 -0.44 6.46
CA GLU A 267 14.19 -1.80 5.92
C GLU A 267 15.40 -1.90 4.97
N HIS A 268 15.55 -0.95 4.04
CA HIS A 268 16.72 -0.88 3.15
C HIS A 268 18.03 -0.75 3.94
N ARG A 269 18.05 0.10 4.97
CA ARG A 269 19.19 0.23 5.88
C ARG A 269 19.48 -1.07 6.64
N ASN A 270 18.44 -1.80 7.05
CA ASN A 270 18.60 -3.11 7.67
C ASN A 270 19.24 -4.12 6.70
N ASP A 271 18.77 -4.21 5.45
CA ASP A 271 19.35 -5.10 4.44
C ASP A 271 20.80 -4.73 4.08
N GLU A 272 21.15 -3.43 4.06
CA GLU A 272 22.55 -2.99 3.95
C GLU A 272 23.41 -3.48 5.12
N LEU A 273 22.93 -3.32 6.36
CA LEU A 273 23.62 -3.82 7.56
C LEU A 273 23.77 -5.34 7.49
N ASP A 274 22.72 -6.05 7.07
CA ASP A 274 22.72 -7.51 6.87
C ASP A 274 23.74 -7.97 5.81
N GLY A 275 23.93 -7.18 4.74
CA GLY A 275 24.98 -7.35 3.75
C GLY A 275 26.38 -7.16 4.34
N ARG A 276 26.58 -6.09 5.14
CA ARG A 276 27.86 -5.81 5.84
C ARG A 276 28.19 -6.91 6.85
N LYS A 277 27.20 -7.36 7.64
CA LYS A 277 27.29 -8.49 8.57
C LYS A 277 27.84 -9.72 7.84
N LYS A 278 27.21 -10.15 6.73
CA LYS A 278 27.65 -11.29 5.89
C LYS A 278 29.05 -11.12 5.29
N HIS A 279 29.42 -9.91 4.86
CA HIS A 279 30.76 -9.63 4.37
C HIS A 279 31.82 -9.83 5.47
N ASN A 280 31.55 -9.31 6.68
CA ASN A 280 32.43 -9.47 7.84
C ASN A 280 32.61 -10.96 8.23
N LEU A 281 31.53 -11.78 8.21
CA LEU A 281 31.62 -13.24 8.40
C LEU A 281 32.64 -13.89 7.48
N SER A 282 32.69 -13.45 6.22
CA SER A 282 33.48 -14.07 5.16
C SER A 282 34.99 -13.81 5.31
N ARG A 283 35.38 -12.75 6.02
CA ARG A 283 36.77 -12.29 6.19
C ARG A 283 37.54 -13.05 7.28
N SER A 284 36.86 -13.72 8.21
CA SER A 284 37.46 -14.33 9.41
C SER A 284 37.94 -15.78 9.20
N LYS A 285 38.85 -16.01 8.24
CA LYS A 285 39.31 -17.38 7.84
C LYS A 285 40.81 -17.66 7.92
N VAL A 286 41.62 -16.78 8.51
CA VAL A 286 43.10 -16.82 8.36
C VAL A 286 43.87 -17.13 9.66
N LEU A 287 43.22 -17.18 10.83
CA LEU A 287 43.90 -17.43 12.11
C LEU A 287 43.81 -18.90 12.54
N ARG A 288 44.94 -19.49 12.95
CA ARG A 288 45.00 -20.82 13.62
C ARG A 288 44.73 -20.73 15.13
N GLN A 289 43.96 -19.73 15.57
CA GLN A 289 43.64 -19.45 16.97
C GLN A 289 42.12 -19.42 17.14
N TYR A 290 41.54 -20.58 17.41
CA TYR A 290 40.11 -20.77 17.60
C TYR A 290 39.60 -19.93 18.78
N LEU A 291 40.37 -19.76 19.87
CA LEU A 291 39.95 -18.94 21.00
C LEU A 291 39.87 -17.45 20.65
N THR A 292 40.86 -16.93 19.92
CA THR A 292 40.86 -15.54 19.43
C THR A 292 39.71 -15.30 18.46
N MET A 293 39.47 -16.24 17.54
CA MET A 293 38.33 -16.19 16.63
C MET A 293 36.99 -16.23 17.37
N LEU A 294 36.83 -17.11 18.37
CA LEU A 294 35.61 -17.21 19.18
C LEU A 294 35.31 -15.88 19.88
N LYS A 295 36.29 -15.30 20.59
CA LYS A 295 36.13 -14.02 21.30
C LYS A 295 35.79 -12.87 20.35
N GLN A 296 36.45 -12.80 19.19
CA GLN A 296 36.16 -11.79 18.18
C GLN A 296 34.74 -11.95 17.61
N ARG A 297 34.36 -13.19 17.26
CA ARG A 297 33.06 -13.54 16.66
C ARG A 297 31.90 -13.35 17.63
N SER A 298 32.13 -13.60 18.91
CA SER A 298 31.23 -13.34 20.03
C SER A 298 30.96 -11.84 20.22
N LYS A 299 32.03 -11.02 20.24
CA LYS A 299 31.90 -9.54 20.26
C LYS A 299 31.14 -9.00 19.06
N GLU A 300 31.43 -9.50 17.86
CA GLU A 300 30.66 -9.15 16.65
C GLU A 300 29.17 -9.51 16.79
N MET A 301 28.84 -10.63 17.42
CA MET A 301 27.45 -11.03 17.63
C MET A 301 26.72 -10.11 18.62
N VAL A 302 27.38 -9.70 19.72
CA VAL A 302 26.86 -8.69 20.66
C VAL A 302 26.60 -7.36 19.96
N GLU A 303 27.55 -6.86 19.16
CA GLU A 303 27.33 -5.62 18.40
C GLU A 303 26.20 -5.76 17.36
N PHE A 304 26.07 -6.91 16.68
CA PHE A 304 24.94 -7.17 15.79
C PHE A 304 23.59 -7.26 16.51
N LEU A 305 23.56 -7.65 17.78
CA LEU A 305 22.33 -7.65 18.60
C LEU A 305 21.93 -6.22 19.01
N ARG A 306 22.91 -5.38 19.35
CA ARG A 306 22.71 -3.95 19.63
C ARG A 306 22.26 -3.16 18.39
N GLU A 307 22.83 -3.46 17.21
CA GLU A 307 22.36 -2.91 15.94
C GLU A 307 20.89 -3.26 15.68
N ASP A 308 20.46 -4.48 15.99
CA ASP A 308 19.08 -4.94 15.79
C ASP A 308 18.12 -4.38 16.85
N GLN A 309 18.54 -4.23 18.12
CA GLN A 309 17.77 -3.51 19.14
C GLN A 309 17.57 -2.04 18.72
N LYS A 310 18.63 -1.38 18.24
CA LYS A 310 18.57 0.00 17.74
C LYS A 310 17.66 0.13 16.51
N LEU A 311 17.64 -0.85 15.61
CA LEU A 311 16.70 -0.88 14.50
C LEU A 311 15.24 -0.87 15.00
N LEU A 312 14.94 -1.62 16.07
CA LEU A 312 13.62 -1.64 16.71
C LEU A 312 13.30 -0.32 17.43
N ASP A 313 14.28 0.40 17.95
CA ASP A 313 14.10 1.78 18.48
C ASP A 313 13.84 2.80 17.37
N ASP A 314 14.64 2.79 16.30
CA ASP A 314 14.47 3.67 15.12
C ASP A 314 13.08 3.44 14.49
N LEU A 315 12.62 2.19 14.44
CA LEU A 315 11.28 1.83 13.95
C LEU A 315 10.16 2.32 14.89
N ASN A 316 10.28 2.09 16.20
CA ASN A 316 9.23 2.49 17.14
C ASN A 316 9.12 4.01 17.25
N THR A 317 10.25 4.73 17.19
CA THR A 317 10.28 6.19 17.19
C THR A 317 9.62 6.76 15.93
N VAL A 318 9.95 6.27 14.72
CA VAL A 318 9.27 6.71 13.48
C VAL A 318 7.76 6.53 13.56
N ILE A 319 7.29 5.40 14.08
CA ILE A 319 5.87 5.11 14.20
C ILE A 319 5.20 6.05 15.22
N HIS A 320 5.80 6.25 16.40
CA HIS A 320 5.24 7.16 17.42
C HIS A 320 5.22 8.64 16.94
N HIS A 321 6.27 9.11 16.25
CA HIS A 321 6.33 10.50 15.77
C HIS A 321 5.36 10.81 14.63
N SER A 322 4.88 9.79 13.90
CA SER A 322 3.93 9.97 12.79
C SER A 322 2.56 10.48 13.23
N ASN A 323 2.21 10.35 14.53
CA ASN A 323 0.86 10.58 15.09
C ASN A 323 -0.25 9.78 14.37
N VAL A 324 0.11 8.68 13.71
CA VAL A 324 -0.82 7.75 13.06
C VAL A 324 -1.30 6.72 14.08
N THR A 325 -2.61 6.48 14.11
CA THR A 325 -3.22 5.40 14.90
C THR A 325 -2.95 4.04 14.25
N VAL A 326 -1.77 3.47 14.53
CA VAL A 326 -1.47 2.07 14.21
C VAL A 326 -2.25 1.19 15.18
N ASP A 327 -3.37 0.65 14.69
CA ASP A 327 -4.49 0.05 15.43
C ASP A 327 -4.20 -1.35 16.03
N LEU A 328 -2.93 -1.67 16.28
CA LEU A 328 -2.47 -3.03 16.60
C LEU A 328 -1.34 -3.03 17.62
N ASP A 329 -1.17 -4.19 18.27
CA ASP A 329 -0.12 -4.46 19.26
C ASP A 329 1.29 -4.62 18.62
N LEU A 330 1.64 -3.63 17.81
CA LEU A 330 2.96 -3.50 17.22
C LEU A 330 4.01 -3.21 18.30
N ASN A 331 3.63 -2.42 19.31
CA ASN A 331 4.50 -2.10 20.43
C ASN A 331 4.78 -3.37 21.27
N GLY A 332 3.79 -4.24 21.50
CA GLY A 332 4.00 -5.57 22.10
C GLY A 332 4.99 -6.40 21.30
N LYS A 333 4.78 -6.58 19.99
CA LYS A 333 5.71 -7.32 19.13
C LYS A 333 7.13 -6.73 19.07
N VAL A 334 7.26 -5.41 19.06
CA VAL A 334 8.56 -4.73 19.14
C VAL A 334 9.24 -5.02 20.48
N ASN A 335 8.50 -4.99 21.58
CA ASN A 335 9.03 -5.27 22.92
C ASN A 335 9.38 -6.76 23.09
N GLU A 336 8.55 -7.69 22.62
CA GLU A 336 8.86 -9.13 22.57
C GLU A 336 10.19 -9.42 21.85
N LEU A 337 10.46 -8.71 20.74
CA LEU A 337 11.71 -8.86 19.99
C LEU A 337 12.90 -8.21 20.70
N LYS A 338 12.71 -7.07 21.38
CA LYS A 338 13.75 -6.47 22.23
C LYS A 338 14.11 -7.36 23.42
N ASP A 339 13.12 -7.95 24.07
CA ASP A 339 13.33 -8.89 25.19
C ASP A 339 14.07 -10.15 24.71
N LEU A 340 13.71 -10.68 23.53
CA LEU A 340 14.42 -11.79 22.89
C LEU A 340 15.88 -11.43 22.56
N PHE A 341 16.13 -10.25 22.00
CA PHE A 341 17.49 -9.82 21.62
C PHE A 341 18.34 -9.49 22.85
N SER A 342 17.76 -8.93 23.90
CA SER A 342 18.41 -8.71 25.19
C SER A 342 18.80 -10.04 25.85
N GLN A 343 17.93 -11.07 25.81
CA GLN A 343 18.27 -12.41 26.29
C GLN A 343 19.44 -13.03 25.50
N TYR A 344 19.44 -12.90 24.17
CA TYR A 344 20.57 -13.34 23.36
C TYR A 344 21.86 -12.54 23.64
N GLU A 345 21.77 -11.26 23.96
CA GLU A 345 22.93 -10.43 24.32
C GLU A 345 23.50 -10.87 25.69
N ASP A 346 22.65 -11.07 26.69
CA ASP A 346 23.05 -11.58 28.01
C ASP A 346 23.69 -12.98 27.93
N ASP A 347 23.10 -13.88 27.14
CA ASP A 347 23.65 -15.22 26.91
C ASP A 347 24.99 -15.16 26.17
N GLU A 348 25.17 -14.25 25.20
CA GLU A 348 26.45 -14.11 24.48
C GLU A 348 27.51 -13.38 25.33
N ASN A 349 27.13 -12.43 26.18
CA ASN A 349 28.02 -11.81 27.17
C ASN A 349 28.51 -12.85 28.20
N GLN A 350 27.63 -13.73 28.68
CA GLN A 350 28.02 -14.85 29.54
C GLN A 350 28.97 -15.82 28.82
N ARG A 351 28.70 -16.15 27.54
CA ARG A 351 29.59 -16.94 26.70
C ARG A 351 30.97 -16.26 26.56
N LEU A 352 31.02 -14.96 26.27
CA LEU A 352 32.25 -14.18 26.12
C LEU A 352 33.10 -14.19 27.38
N TYR A 353 32.46 -14.04 28.55
CA TYR A 353 33.14 -14.13 29.85
C TYR A 353 33.68 -15.54 30.12
N LEU A 354 32.92 -16.60 29.82
CA LEU A 354 33.42 -17.99 29.94
C LEU A 354 34.61 -18.27 29.01
N MET A 355 34.65 -17.66 27.82
CA MET A 355 35.81 -17.75 26.92
C MET A 355 37.08 -17.10 27.50
N GLU A 356 37.01 -16.24 28.52
CA GLU A 356 38.21 -15.69 29.15
C GLU A 356 39.08 -16.76 29.82
N PHE A 357 38.47 -17.83 30.32
CA PHE A 357 39.10 -18.93 31.06
C PHE A 357 39.29 -20.22 30.25
N MET A 358 39.09 -20.17 28.93
CA MET A 358 39.03 -21.35 28.05
C MET A 358 40.37 -21.60 27.34
N PHE A 359 40.73 -22.87 27.18
CA PHE A 359 41.93 -23.27 26.43
C PHE A 359 41.66 -23.40 24.92
N GLU A 360 42.71 -23.28 24.10
CA GLU A 360 42.65 -23.35 22.63
C GLU A 360 42.12 -24.70 22.09
N GLU A 361 42.32 -25.78 22.84
CA GLU A 361 41.80 -27.12 22.51
C GLU A 361 40.28 -27.23 22.74
N GLU A 362 39.78 -26.62 23.83
CA GLU A 362 38.35 -26.52 24.13
C GLU A 362 37.67 -25.61 23.09
N ALA A 363 38.28 -24.46 22.78
CA ALA A 363 37.82 -23.52 21.77
C ALA A 363 37.62 -24.17 20.39
N ARG A 364 38.57 -25.01 19.96
CA ARG A 364 38.47 -25.77 18.70
C ARG A 364 37.27 -26.72 18.68
N ASN A 365 37.00 -27.40 19.79
CA ASN A 365 35.91 -28.36 19.90
C ASN A 365 34.54 -27.67 19.89
N ILE A 366 34.40 -26.52 20.57
CA ILE A 366 33.11 -25.81 20.65
C ILE A 366 32.83 -24.89 19.45
N TRP A 367 33.84 -24.52 18.66
CA TRP A 367 33.69 -23.59 17.52
C TRP A 367 32.48 -23.91 16.64
N ARG A 368 32.35 -25.17 16.21
CA ARG A 368 31.26 -25.60 15.31
C ARG A 368 29.88 -25.44 15.95
N SER A 369 29.74 -25.78 17.23
CA SER A 369 28.48 -25.66 17.96
C SER A 369 28.07 -24.19 18.15
N HIS A 370 29.02 -23.30 18.41
CA HIS A 370 28.76 -21.85 18.44
C HIS A 370 28.42 -21.31 17.05
N GLU A 371 29.11 -21.75 15.99
CA GLU A 371 28.83 -21.34 14.62
C GLU A 371 27.43 -21.77 14.15
N GLU A 372 26.99 -22.99 14.50
CA GLU A 372 25.63 -23.49 14.27
C GLU A 372 24.59 -22.70 15.07
N ARG A 373 24.87 -22.43 16.36
CA ARG A 373 23.98 -21.63 17.21
C ARG A 373 23.81 -20.22 16.65
N TRP A 374 24.89 -19.49 16.35
CA TRP A 374 24.83 -18.15 15.76
C TRP A 374 24.08 -18.13 14.42
N LYS A 375 24.18 -19.18 13.60
CA LYS A 375 23.39 -19.32 12.36
C LYS A 375 21.90 -19.48 12.66
N SER A 376 21.53 -20.32 13.64
CA SER A 376 20.12 -20.47 14.05
C SER A 376 19.54 -19.20 14.65
N GLU A 377 20.25 -18.54 15.57
CA GLU A 377 19.89 -17.24 16.14
C GLU A 377 19.73 -16.18 15.04
N TYR A 378 20.67 -16.10 14.08
CA TYR A 378 20.56 -15.18 12.93
C TYR A 378 19.32 -15.44 12.07
N VAL A 379 18.99 -16.70 11.74
CA VAL A 379 17.78 -17.02 10.97
C VAL A 379 16.52 -16.59 11.72
N VAL A 380 16.41 -16.92 13.02
CA VAL A 380 15.27 -16.52 13.85
C VAL A 380 15.13 -14.99 13.89
N ARG A 381 16.21 -14.25 14.16
CA ARG A 381 16.21 -12.78 14.16
C ARG A 381 15.76 -12.22 12.82
N LYS A 382 16.35 -12.69 11.71
CA LYS A 382 15.98 -12.20 10.37
C LYS A 382 14.52 -12.48 10.03
N THR A 383 14.04 -13.70 10.28
CA THR A 383 12.64 -14.06 10.04
C THR A 383 11.70 -13.18 10.86
N LYS A 384 11.98 -12.97 12.15
CA LYS A 384 11.14 -12.16 13.03
C LYS A 384 11.12 -10.67 12.68
N VAL A 385 12.25 -10.10 12.30
CA VAL A 385 12.33 -8.71 11.80
C VAL A 385 11.58 -8.59 10.46
N GLY A 386 11.66 -9.59 9.58
CA GLY A 386 10.89 -9.64 8.34
C GLY A 386 9.36 -9.78 8.56
N GLU A 387 8.94 -10.60 9.52
CA GLU A 387 7.54 -10.69 9.97
C GLU A 387 7.03 -9.34 10.50
N LEU A 388 7.88 -8.58 11.20
CA LEU A 388 7.53 -7.24 11.68
C LEU A 388 7.38 -6.23 10.54
N PHE A 389 8.31 -6.17 9.58
CA PHE A 389 8.20 -5.27 8.43
C PHE A 389 6.98 -5.58 7.55
N THR A 390 6.71 -6.86 7.28
CA THR A 390 5.53 -7.27 6.49
C THR A 390 4.21 -6.97 7.20
N LEU A 391 4.15 -7.15 8.52
CA LEU A 391 3.01 -6.72 9.33
C LEU A 391 2.77 -5.21 9.27
N ILE A 392 3.82 -4.39 9.36
CA ILE A 392 3.68 -2.93 9.33
C ILE A 392 3.23 -2.46 7.94
N LYS A 393 3.85 -2.97 6.87
CA LYS A 393 3.48 -2.63 5.49
C LYS A 393 2.03 -2.98 5.21
N THR A 394 1.60 -4.20 5.51
CA THR A 394 0.20 -4.62 5.30
C THR A 394 -0.78 -3.81 6.15
N GLN A 395 -0.41 -3.36 7.35
CA GLN A 395 -1.25 -2.42 8.14
C GLN A 395 -1.38 -1.05 7.46
N LEU A 396 -0.29 -0.47 6.97
CA LEU A 396 -0.30 0.83 6.27
C LEU A 396 -1.10 0.75 4.97
N GLU A 397 -0.87 -0.28 4.16
CA GLU A 397 -1.62 -0.56 2.93
C GLU A 397 -3.13 -0.69 3.22
N ASN A 398 -3.52 -1.47 4.24
CA ASN A 398 -4.92 -1.60 4.65
C ASN A 398 -5.55 -0.26 5.11
N GLN A 399 -4.79 0.62 5.76
CA GLN A 399 -5.32 1.94 6.19
C GLN A 399 -5.40 2.94 5.02
N ILE A 400 -4.44 2.90 4.08
CA ILE A 400 -4.50 3.66 2.83
C ILE A 400 -5.72 3.20 2.01
N ASP A 401 -5.92 1.90 1.83
CA ASP A 401 -7.06 1.34 1.09
C ASP A 401 -8.41 1.68 1.74
N LYS A 402 -8.51 1.65 3.07
CA LYS A 402 -9.69 2.15 3.81
C LYS A 402 -9.94 3.63 3.53
N GLY A 403 -8.90 4.47 3.61
CA GLY A 403 -8.99 5.90 3.32
C GLY A 403 -9.41 6.18 1.88
N LEU A 404 -8.86 5.46 0.91
CA LEU A 404 -9.23 5.56 -0.51
C LEU A 404 -10.66 5.06 -0.77
N ASN A 405 -11.14 4.04 -0.07
CA ASN A 405 -12.54 3.59 -0.14
C ASN A 405 -13.50 4.62 0.48
N GLU A 406 -13.16 5.25 1.60
CA GLU A 406 -13.94 6.33 2.21
C GLU A 406 -13.98 7.56 1.27
N GLN A 407 -12.84 7.93 0.68
CA GLN A 407 -12.79 8.99 -0.35
C GLN A 407 -13.67 8.66 -1.57
N ARG A 408 -13.59 7.45 -2.12
CA ARG A 408 -14.45 7.01 -3.24
C ARG A 408 -15.94 7.10 -2.91
N LYS A 409 -16.34 6.68 -1.69
CA LYS A 409 -17.73 6.79 -1.22
C LYS A 409 -18.17 8.25 -1.12
N LEU A 410 -17.35 9.11 -0.51
CA LEU A 410 -17.61 10.55 -0.39
C LEU A 410 -17.68 11.26 -1.75
N ILE A 411 -16.95 10.79 -2.77
CA ILE A 411 -17.03 11.34 -4.13
C ILE A 411 -18.38 11.01 -4.75
N GLY A 412 -18.80 9.74 -4.76
CA GLY A 412 -20.12 9.36 -5.30
C GLY A 412 -21.28 10.05 -4.55
N GLU A 413 -21.15 10.19 -3.24
CA GLU A 413 -22.08 10.97 -2.40
C GLU A 413 -22.10 12.48 -2.72
N ARG A 414 -21.01 13.05 -3.23
CA ARG A 414 -20.97 14.45 -3.69
C ARG A 414 -21.59 14.59 -5.08
N GLU A 415 -21.29 13.65 -5.98
CA GLU A 415 -21.86 13.61 -7.33
C GLU A 415 -23.40 13.50 -7.28
N GLU A 416 -23.94 12.68 -6.37
CA GLU A 416 -25.38 12.57 -6.11
C GLU A 416 -25.97 13.92 -5.60
N LEU A 417 -25.35 14.54 -4.58
CA LEU A 417 -25.78 15.86 -4.09
C LEU A 417 -25.71 16.96 -5.16
N ILE A 418 -24.67 16.96 -6.00
CA ILE A 418 -24.54 17.92 -7.09
C ILE A 418 -25.69 17.74 -8.09
N GLY A 419 -26.00 16.49 -8.46
CA GLY A 419 -27.14 16.20 -9.35
C GLY A 419 -28.49 16.61 -8.76
N ASP A 420 -28.69 16.54 -7.44
CA ASP A 420 -29.90 17.02 -6.78
C ASP A 420 -29.94 18.56 -6.66
N ILE A 421 -28.80 19.20 -6.38
CA ILE A 421 -28.66 20.66 -6.42
C ILE A 421 -28.94 21.21 -7.84
N GLU A 422 -28.47 20.52 -8.89
CA GLU A 422 -28.73 20.90 -10.29
C GLU A 422 -30.22 20.83 -10.62
N LYS A 423 -30.89 19.71 -10.31
CA LYS A 423 -32.35 19.55 -10.48
C LYS A 423 -33.13 20.62 -9.71
N GLY A 424 -32.77 20.86 -8.45
CA GLY A 424 -33.44 21.85 -7.61
C GLY A 424 -33.23 23.28 -8.10
N ASN A 425 -32.04 23.61 -8.63
CA ASN A 425 -31.82 24.90 -9.29
C ASN A 425 -32.64 25.04 -10.58
N ASP A 426 -32.85 23.98 -11.35
CA ASP A 426 -33.69 24.02 -12.54
C ASP A 426 -35.19 24.13 -12.20
N GLU A 427 -35.69 23.42 -11.18
CA GLU A 427 -37.05 23.65 -10.64
C GLU A 427 -37.19 25.12 -10.16
N LEU A 428 -36.19 25.65 -9.44
CA LEU A 428 -36.20 27.02 -8.96
C LEU A 428 -36.23 28.05 -10.11
N LYS A 429 -35.45 27.85 -11.18
CA LYS A 429 -35.52 28.68 -12.40
C LYS A 429 -36.91 28.62 -13.04
N THR A 430 -37.55 27.45 -13.11
CA THR A 430 -38.91 27.35 -13.68
C THR A 430 -39.94 28.10 -12.83
N LEU A 431 -39.87 27.99 -11.51
CA LEU A 431 -40.73 28.74 -10.58
C LEU A 431 -40.48 30.26 -10.67
N GLU A 432 -39.22 30.70 -10.77
CA GLU A 432 -38.89 32.11 -10.99
C GLU A 432 -39.42 32.64 -12.32
N ILE A 433 -39.40 31.84 -13.40
CA ILE A 433 -39.99 32.21 -14.69
C ILE A 433 -41.52 32.35 -14.54
N GLU A 434 -42.22 31.37 -13.96
CA GLU A 434 -43.67 31.45 -13.72
C GLU A 434 -44.06 32.67 -12.87
N ILE A 435 -43.31 32.94 -11.79
CA ILE A 435 -43.51 34.09 -10.91
C ILE A 435 -43.33 35.40 -11.68
N ASN A 436 -42.29 35.50 -12.52
CA ASN A 436 -42.04 36.68 -13.35
C ASN A 436 -43.07 36.85 -14.47
N GLU A 437 -43.61 35.77 -15.04
CA GLU A 437 -44.69 35.83 -16.03
C GLU A 437 -45.99 36.31 -15.41
N PHE A 438 -46.33 35.84 -14.21
CA PHE A 438 -47.48 36.35 -13.44
C PHE A 438 -47.37 37.87 -13.22
N TYR A 439 -46.22 38.37 -12.76
CA TYR A 439 -46.03 39.82 -12.54
C TYR A 439 -46.01 40.65 -13.84
N LYS A 440 -45.64 40.08 -14.99
CA LYS A 440 -45.78 40.73 -16.30
C LYS A 440 -47.25 40.83 -16.74
N GLN A 441 -48.06 39.81 -16.45
CA GLN A 441 -49.50 39.79 -16.76
C GLN A 441 -50.31 40.67 -15.79
N HIS A 442 -49.86 40.78 -14.53
CA HIS A 442 -50.52 41.54 -13.47
C HIS A 442 -49.56 42.58 -12.84
N PRO A 443 -49.20 43.65 -13.58
CA PRO A 443 -48.23 44.66 -13.12
C PRO A 443 -48.67 45.42 -11.86
N GLU A 444 -49.98 45.41 -11.57
CA GLU A 444 -50.60 46.04 -10.39
C GLU A 444 -50.14 45.43 -9.06
N TYR A 445 -49.56 44.22 -9.08
CA TYR A 445 -49.06 43.50 -7.91
C TYR A 445 -47.52 43.57 -7.75
N ASN A 446 -46.81 44.25 -8.65
CA ASN A 446 -45.35 44.26 -8.69
C ASN A 446 -44.74 45.23 -7.65
N ASN A 447 -44.50 44.73 -6.44
CA ASN A 447 -43.80 45.48 -5.39
C ASN A 447 -42.26 45.39 -5.56
N ASN A 448 -41.61 46.55 -5.64
CA ASN A 448 -40.24 46.78 -6.12
C ASN A 448 -39.07 46.22 -5.26
N ASP A 449 -39.30 45.26 -4.36
CA ASP A 449 -38.34 44.90 -3.29
C ASP A 449 -37.38 43.73 -3.62
N HIS A 450 -37.53 43.08 -4.78
CA HIS A 450 -36.75 41.88 -5.16
C HIS A 450 -35.27 42.13 -5.54
N SER A 451 -34.80 43.39 -5.53
CA SER A 451 -33.44 43.78 -5.96
C SER A 451 -32.32 43.36 -4.98
N SER A 452 -32.65 43.11 -3.72
CA SER A 452 -31.71 42.78 -2.65
C SER A 452 -31.26 41.31 -2.66
N ASP A 453 -32.19 40.39 -2.92
CA ASP A 453 -32.00 38.94 -2.76
C ASP A 453 -31.19 38.32 -3.92
N SER A 454 -31.40 38.80 -5.16
CA SER A 454 -30.70 38.35 -6.37
C SER A 454 -29.17 38.43 -6.25
N LYS A 455 -28.64 39.48 -5.60
CA LYS A 455 -27.19 39.67 -5.38
C LYS A 455 -26.59 38.68 -4.38
N ASN A 456 -27.40 38.07 -3.53
CA ASN A 456 -26.94 37.07 -2.57
C ASN A 456 -26.86 35.70 -3.24
N TYR A 457 -27.86 35.36 -4.07
CA TYR A 457 -27.85 34.17 -4.92
C TYR A 457 -26.65 34.12 -5.87
N GLN A 458 -26.36 35.23 -6.56
CA GLN A 458 -25.22 35.28 -7.48
C GLN A 458 -23.88 35.00 -6.77
N LYS A 459 -23.77 35.21 -5.45
CA LYS A 459 -22.60 34.80 -4.65
C LYS A 459 -22.61 33.31 -4.28
N ILE A 460 -23.78 32.73 -4.03
CA ILE A 460 -23.94 31.30 -3.74
C ILE A 460 -23.62 30.47 -4.99
N GLU A 461 -24.18 30.83 -6.13
CA GLU A 461 -23.91 30.22 -7.44
C GLU A 461 -22.41 30.33 -7.81
N ASN A 462 -21.82 31.52 -7.68
CA ASN A 462 -20.38 31.70 -7.87
C ASN A 462 -19.50 30.92 -6.86
N ASN A 463 -20.01 30.56 -5.69
CA ASN A 463 -19.30 29.69 -4.75
C ASN A 463 -19.47 28.21 -5.13
N ALA A 464 -20.65 27.78 -5.55
CA ALA A 464 -20.91 26.43 -6.05
C ALA A 464 -20.03 26.13 -7.28
N MET A 465 -19.99 27.03 -8.27
CA MET A 465 -19.08 26.96 -9.42
C MET A 465 -17.60 26.85 -9.01
N LYS A 466 -17.15 27.64 -8.01
CA LYS A 466 -15.76 27.56 -7.51
C LYS A 466 -15.45 26.27 -6.74
N ILE A 467 -16.46 25.63 -6.15
CA ILE A 467 -16.32 24.31 -5.53
C ILE A 467 -16.23 23.26 -6.64
N ALA A 468 -17.12 23.29 -7.64
CA ALA A 468 -17.09 22.42 -8.80
C ALA A 468 -15.75 22.52 -9.59
N ASP A 469 -15.22 23.72 -9.83
CA ASP A 469 -13.89 23.91 -10.45
C ASP A 469 -12.76 23.27 -9.63
N ARG A 470 -12.83 23.36 -8.30
CA ARG A 470 -11.86 22.71 -7.40
C ARG A 470 -12.02 21.19 -7.41
N GLU A 471 -13.24 20.69 -7.52
CA GLU A 471 -13.53 19.26 -7.65
C GLU A 471 -13.03 18.71 -8.97
N HIS A 472 -13.30 19.40 -10.09
CA HIS A 472 -12.77 19.03 -11.41
C HIS A 472 -11.25 19.02 -11.41
N LYS A 473 -10.62 19.96 -10.68
CA LYS A 473 -9.17 19.96 -10.47
C LYS A 473 -8.70 18.79 -9.58
N LEU A 474 -9.38 18.48 -8.49
CA LEU A 474 -9.05 17.34 -7.62
C LEU A 474 -9.25 15.99 -8.33
N LEU A 475 -10.27 15.87 -9.19
CA LEU A 475 -10.49 14.73 -10.07
C LEU A 475 -9.37 14.62 -11.10
N ASN A 476 -8.96 15.73 -11.73
CA ASN A 476 -7.80 15.74 -12.62
C ASN A 476 -6.49 15.40 -11.88
N ASP A 477 -6.27 15.91 -10.67
CA ASP A 477 -5.07 15.62 -9.87
C ASP A 477 -5.04 14.15 -9.41
N MET A 478 -6.19 13.58 -9.01
CA MET A 478 -6.31 12.14 -8.72
C MET A 478 -6.19 11.28 -9.98
N ALA A 479 -6.73 11.73 -11.11
CA ALA A 479 -6.52 11.09 -12.40
C ALA A 479 -5.04 11.13 -12.77
N TYR A 480 -4.33 12.24 -12.53
CA TYR A 480 -2.87 12.37 -12.77
C TYR A 480 -2.05 11.44 -11.87
N LEU A 481 -2.43 11.32 -10.59
CA LEU A 481 -1.85 10.35 -9.65
C LEU A 481 -2.13 8.89 -10.05
N ASN A 482 -3.25 8.63 -10.72
CA ASN A 482 -3.62 7.32 -11.28
C ASN A 482 -3.20 7.13 -12.77
N LEU A 483 -2.66 8.14 -13.46
CA LEU A 483 -2.25 8.11 -14.88
C LEU A 483 -0.74 8.26 -15.08
N LEU A 484 0.03 8.09 -14.01
CA LEU A 484 1.14 7.16 -14.06
C LEU A 484 0.71 5.76 -13.62
N ASP A 485 -0.34 5.24 -14.28
CA ASP A 485 -0.49 3.80 -14.56
C ASP A 485 0.61 3.36 -15.54
N ASP A 486 1.86 3.63 -15.15
CA ASP A 486 3.03 3.08 -15.80
C ASP A 486 3.01 1.59 -15.48
N SER A 487 2.52 0.80 -16.43
CA SER A 487 2.52 -0.66 -16.38
C SER A 487 3.87 -1.28 -16.00
N LYS A 488 4.97 -0.51 -16.04
CA LYS A 488 6.30 -0.89 -15.56
C LYS A 488 6.45 -0.81 -14.04
N LEU A 489 5.75 0.10 -13.36
CA LEU A 489 5.76 0.30 -11.90
C LEU A 489 4.83 -0.68 -11.17
N THR A 490 3.62 -0.93 -11.69
CA THR A 490 2.72 -1.96 -11.16
C THR A 490 3.30 -3.37 -11.31
N ASP A 491 4.01 -3.62 -12.41
CA ASP A 491 4.76 -4.87 -12.64
C ASP A 491 6.00 -5.01 -11.72
N HIS A 492 6.61 -3.90 -11.26
CA HIS A 492 7.61 -3.93 -10.18
C HIS A 492 7.01 -4.22 -8.79
N ARG A 493 5.77 -3.79 -8.51
CA ARG A 493 5.05 -4.15 -7.27
C ARG A 493 4.63 -5.62 -7.25
N ARG A 494 4.19 -6.21 -8.37
CA ARG A 494 3.83 -7.65 -8.44
C ARG A 494 5.01 -8.62 -8.56
N LYS A 495 6.16 -8.22 -9.10
CA LYS A 495 7.32 -9.12 -9.28
C LYS A 495 8.21 -9.30 -8.03
N LYS A 496 7.93 -8.60 -6.94
CA LYS A 496 8.65 -8.75 -5.66
C LYS A 496 7.94 -9.60 -4.59
N SER A 497 6.71 -10.07 -4.84
CA SER A 497 5.97 -10.96 -3.91
C SER A 497 6.08 -12.45 -4.24
N VAL A 498 6.94 -12.82 -5.20
CA VAL A 498 7.22 -14.22 -5.57
C VAL A 498 8.73 -14.44 -5.66
N TRP A 499 9.41 -14.42 -4.51
CA TRP A 499 10.72 -15.06 -4.24
C TRP A 499 10.92 -15.20 -2.72
#